data_AF-A0A1H3A111-F1
#
_entry.id   AF-A0A1H3A111-F1
#
_cell.length_a   1.000
_cell.length_b   1.000
_cell.length_c   1.000
_cell.angle_alpha   90.00
_cell.angle_beta   90.00
_cell.angle_gamma   90.00
#
_symmetry.space_group_name_H-M   'P 1'
#
loop_
_entity.id
_entity.type
_entity.pdbx_description
1 polymer ?
#
loop_
_entity_poly.entity_id
_entity_poly.type
_entity_poly.pdbx_seq_one_letter_code
_entity_poly.pdbx_strand_id
1 'polypeptide(L)'
;FLNDVIFAYWMLMHFLWFFVPTLLNDSFNRAISIPPVEYESWQFPADYKQRGSIKDEEMRDLVLISLVVKKEETDENFSSFRAKAPSRIDFGRLFYSFVLDYNEKHFNEPIQTEDDNGLCHWIFYLQPKWYEKTRFIIPDGTLLSNNIVENSVIFCIRKEGVDNKPKEEEEEEETYEFQ
;
A
#
# COMPACT_ATOMS: atom_id res chain seq x y z
N PHE A 1 -31.16 5.49 55.26
CA PHE A 1 -30.89 4.33 54.39
C PHE A 1 -30.54 4.68 52.94
N LEU A 2 -30.74 5.91 52.45
CA LEU A 2 -30.31 6.35 51.10
C LEU A 2 -29.65 7.74 51.13
N ASN A 3 -28.71 7.97 52.06
CA ASN A 3 -28.01 9.26 52.17
C ASN A 3 -26.52 9.05 52.47
N ASP A 4 -25.95 7.99 51.90
CA ASP A 4 -24.54 7.69 52.04
C ASP A 4 -23.80 8.31 50.84
N VAL A 5 -22.70 9.01 51.11
CA VAL A 5 -21.91 9.73 50.09
C VAL A 5 -21.44 8.82 48.97
N ILE A 6 -21.26 7.53 49.27
CA ILE A 6 -20.94 6.48 48.31
C ILE A 6 -22.03 6.35 47.24
N PHE A 7 -23.31 6.36 47.62
CA PHE A 7 -24.43 6.25 46.67
C PHE A 7 -24.49 7.46 45.72
N ALA A 8 -24.15 8.65 46.21
CA ALA A 8 -24.04 9.84 45.37
C ALA A 8 -22.96 9.71 44.29
N TYR A 9 -21.81 9.10 44.61
CA TYR A 9 -20.76 8.82 43.62
C TYR A 9 -21.21 7.80 42.56
N TRP A 10 -21.94 6.75 42.94
CA TRP A 10 -22.50 5.78 41.99
C TRP A 10 -23.51 6.42 41.03
N MET A 11 -24.37 7.30 41.55
CA MET A 11 -25.32 8.06 40.73
C MET A 11 -24.61 9.03 39.77
N LEU A 12 -23.55 9.70 40.23
CA LEU A 12 -22.73 10.59 39.40
C LEU A 12 -22.05 9.86 38.23
N MET A 13 -21.63 8.60 38.43
CA MET A 13 -20.98 7.81 37.37
C MET A 13 -21.91 7.53 36.17
N HIS A 14 -23.23 7.45 36.39
CA HIS A 14 -24.20 7.21 35.31
C HIS A 14 -24.26 8.38 34.31
N PHE A 15 -23.95 9.61 34.73
CA PHE A 15 -23.88 10.75 33.83
C PHE A 15 -22.72 10.61 32.83
N LEU A 16 -21.68 9.83 33.12
CA LEU A 16 -20.58 9.58 32.18
C LEU A 16 -21.06 8.82 30.94
N TRP A 17 -22.08 7.95 31.10
CA TRP A 17 -22.64 7.17 30.01
C TRP A 17 -23.34 8.04 28.95
N PHE A 18 -23.83 9.22 29.35
CA PHE A 18 -24.43 10.19 28.44
C PHE A 18 -23.43 10.75 27.42
N PHE A 19 -22.15 10.80 27.76
CA PHE A 19 -21.10 11.27 26.86
C PHE A 19 -20.65 10.21 25.85
N VAL A 20 -20.86 8.93 26.14
CA VAL A 20 -20.47 7.80 25.28
C VAL A 20 -21.04 7.95 23.85
N PRO A 21 -22.37 8.12 23.63
CA PRO A 21 -22.91 8.25 22.28
C PRO A 21 -22.38 9.49 21.55
N THR A 22 -22.19 10.61 22.26
CA THR A 22 -21.66 11.83 21.64
C THR A 22 -20.20 11.69 21.21
N LEU A 23 -19.37 11.03 22.03
CA LEU A 23 -17.96 10.79 21.74
C LEU A 23 -17.81 9.76 20.61
N LEU A 24 -18.64 8.72 20.59
CA LEU A 24 -18.66 7.75 19.50
C LEU A 24 -19.05 8.42 18.18
N ASN A 25 -20.12 9.23 18.17
CA ASN A 25 -20.56 9.94 16.97
C ASN A 25 -19.50 10.92 16.43
N ASP A 26 -18.88 11.72 17.29
CA ASP A 26 -17.79 12.64 16.88
C ASP A 26 -16.56 11.86 16.37
N SER A 27 -16.17 10.78 17.04
CA SER A 27 -15.06 9.93 16.61
C SER A 27 -15.33 9.28 15.25
N PHE A 28 -16.56 8.81 15.02
CA PHE A 28 -16.98 8.20 13.77
C PHE A 28 -17.00 9.20 12.61
N ASN A 29 -17.59 10.38 12.82
CA ASN A 29 -17.61 11.44 11.80
C ASN A 29 -16.20 11.92 11.44
N ARG A 30 -15.30 11.99 12.44
CA ARG A 30 -13.87 12.27 12.19
C ARG A 30 -13.18 11.14 11.44
N ALA A 31 -13.51 9.88 11.73
CA ALA A 31 -12.96 8.75 11.01
C ALA A 31 -13.38 8.73 9.53
N ILE A 32 -14.65 9.03 9.23
CA ILE A 32 -15.18 9.09 7.86
C ILE A 32 -14.65 10.29 7.07
N SER A 33 -14.42 11.43 7.73
CA SER A 33 -13.90 12.62 7.05
C SER A 33 -12.42 12.54 6.65
N ILE A 34 -11.70 11.50 7.06
CA ILE A 34 -10.32 11.27 6.58
C ILE A 34 -10.40 10.81 5.12
N PRO A 35 -9.88 11.59 4.16
CA PRO A 35 -9.91 11.18 2.76
C PRO A 35 -9.11 9.87 2.58
N PRO A 36 -9.52 9.02 1.63
CA PRO A 36 -8.74 7.84 1.29
C PRO A 36 -7.33 8.28 0.86
N VAL A 37 -6.31 7.58 1.37
CA VAL A 37 -4.91 7.91 1.04
C VAL A 37 -4.71 7.68 -0.47
N GLU A 38 -4.51 8.76 -1.22
CA GLU A 38 -4.10 8.68 -2.62
C GLU A 38 -2.66 8.17 -2.68
N TYR A 39 -2.50 6.90 -3.02
CA TYR A 39 -1.17 6.31 -3.20
C TYR A 39 -0.56 6.80 -4.51
N GLU A 40 0.70 7.26 -4.45
CA GLU A 40 1.47 7.58 -5.65
C GLU A 40 1.62 6.32 -6.50
N SER A 41 0.80 6.24 -7.56
CA SER A 41 0.89 5.17 -8.54
C SER A 41 1.99 5.49 -9.53
N TRP A 42 2.91 4.56 -9.71
CA TRP A 42 3.99 4.66 -10.67
C TRP A 42 3.63 3.96 -11.97
N GLN A 43 3.74 4.65 -13.09
CA GLN A 43 3.62 4.05 -14.41
C GLN A 43 5.00 3.94 -15.03
N PHE A 44 5.21 2.92 -15.86
CA PHE A 44 6.41 2.78 -16.68
C PHE A 44 6.65 4.07 -17.49
N PRO A 45 7.67 4.89 -17.15
CA PRO A 45 7.92 6.16 -17.83
C PRO A 45 8.43 5.91 -19.24
N ALA A 46 7.87 6.63 -20.21
CA ALA A 46 8.38 6.64 -21.58
C ALA A 46 9.87 7.06 -21.65
N ASP A 47 10.32 7.88 -20.69
CA ASP A 47 11.70 8.39 -20.59
C ASP A 47 12.74 7.29 -20.28
N TYR A 48 12.37 6.21 -19.57
CA TYR A 48 13.35 5.16 -19.25
C TYR A 48 13.77 4.31 -20.44
N LYS A 49 12.98 4.28 -21.53
CA LYS A 49 13.45 3.72 -22.81
C LYS A 49 14.68 4.47 -23.35
N GLN A 50 14.82 5.77 -23.03
CA GLN A 50 15.98 6.59 -23.43
C GLN A 50 17.12 6.54 -22.40
N ARG A 51 16.80 6.46 -21.10
CA ARG A 51 17.80 6.42 -20.02
C ARG A 51 18.57 5.10 -19.93
N GLY A 52 17.98 4.01 -20.43
CA GLY A 52 18.59 2.68 -20.46
C GLY A 52 18.67 2.01 -19.08
N SER A 53 19.16 0.77 -19.07
CA SER A 53 19.36 -0.02 -17.84
C SER A 53 20.38 0.65 -16.90
N ILE A 54 20.46 0.15 -15.66
CA ILE A 54 21.44 0.59 -14.67
C ILE A 54 22.85 0.38 -15.24
N LYS A 55 23.70 1.41 -15.22
CA LYS A 55 25.08 1.30 -15.71
C LYS A 55 25.95 0.60 -14.66
N ASP A 56 26.98 -0.12 -15.10
CA ASP A 56 27.93 -0.81 -14.19
C ASP A 56 28.57 0.13 -13.16
N GLU A 57 28.80 1.39 -13.53
CA GLU A 57 29.36 2.42 -12.63
C GLU A 57 28.46 2.75 -11.44
N GLU A 58 27.14 2.56 -11.61
CA GLU A 58 26.10 2.82 -10.61
C GLU A 58 25.85 1.59 -9.70
N MET A 59 26.42 0.42 -10.02
CA MET A 59 26.32 -0.80 -9.22
C MET A 59 27.25 -0.79 -7.99
N ARG A 60 27.08 0.21 -7.12
CA ARG A 60 27.80 0.34 -5.84
C ARG A 60 26.84 0.22 -4.68
N ASP A 61 27.36 -0.17 -3.52
CA ASP A 61 26.60 -0.27 -2.27
C ASP A 61 25.31 -1.12 -2.45
N LEU A 62 25.48 -2.33 -2.98
CA LEU A 62 24.40 -3.26 -3.30
C LEU A 62 23.77 -3.81 -2.02
N VAL A 63 22.44 -3.83 -2.00
CA VAL A 63 21.64 -4.51 -0.98
C VAL A 63 20.81 -5.62 -1.60
N LEU A 64 20.65 -6.75 -0.89
CA LEU A 64 19.77 -7.82 -1.32
C LEU A 64 18.33 -7.51 -0.89
N ILE A 65 17.42 -7.43 -1.86
CA ILE A 65 16.00 -7.20 -1.61
C ILE A 65 15.15 -8.33 -2.19
N SER A 66 13.94 -8.49 -1.66
CA SER A 66 12.94 -9.41 -2.20
C SER A 66 11.77 -8.61 -2.77
N LEU A 67 11.52 -8.75 -4.06
CA LEU A 67 10.38 -8.18 -4.78
C LEU A 67 9.29 -9.24 -4.87
N VAL A 68 8.11 -8.92 -4.35
CA VAL A 68 6.93 -9.76 -4.40
C VAL A 68 5.97 -9.17 -5.42
N VAL A 69 5.79 -9.87 -6.54
CA VAL A 69 5.08 -9.39 -7.73
C VAL A 69 4.11 -10.49 -8.21
N LYS A 70 2.91 -10.11 -8.62
CA LYS A 70 2.03 -11.01 -9.40
C LYS A 70 2.40 -10.92 -10.87
N LYS A 71 2.68 -12.05 -11.53
CA LYS A 71 3.11 -12.04 -12.95
C LYS A 71 2.00 -11.55 -13.87
N GLU A 72 0.79 -12.07 -13.67
CA GLU A 72 -0.43 -11.67 -14.37
C GLU A 72 -1.44 -11.12 -13.36
N GLU A 73 -2.47 -10.43 -13.83
CA GLU A 73 -3.56 -9.93 -12.96
C GLU A 73 -4.42 -11.07 -12.43
N THR A 74 -4.66 -12.08 -13.26
CA THR A 74 -5.44 -13.28 -12.96
C THR A 74 -4.70 -14.30 -12.08
N ASP A 75 -3.42 -14.09 -11.78
CA ASP A 75 -2.65 -15.02 -10.97
C ASP A 75 -3.07 -14.91 -9.49
N GLU A 76 -3.47 -16.06 -8.93
CA GLU A 76 -3.81 -16.18 -7.51
C GLU A 76 -2.57 -16.06 -6.62
N ASN A 77 -1.38 -16.40 -7.16
CA ASN A 77 -0.17 -16.50 -6.38
C ASN A 77 0.79 -15.33 -6.62
N PHE A 78 1.45 -14.90 -5.53
CA PHE A 78 2.54 -13.94 -5.62
C PHE A 78 3.88 -14.65 -5.88
N SER A 79 4.63 -14.16 -6.87
CA SER A 79 6.00 -14.61 -7.12
C SER A 79 6.98 -13.74 -6.34
N SER A 80 7.92 -14.39 -5.64
CA SER A 80 8.98 -13.71 -4.88
C SER A 80 10.31 -13.81 -5.61
N PHE A 81 10.93 -12.67 -5.88
CA PHE A 81 12.19 -12.56 -6.60
C PHE A 81 13.24 -11.88 -5.73
N ARG A 82 14.41 -12.50 -5.59
CA ARG A 82 15.54 -11.88 -4.90
C ARG A 82 16.46 -11.19 -5.89
N ALA A 83 16.71 -9.90 -5.67
CA ALA A 83 17.54 -9.08 -6.54
C ALA A 83 18.58 -8.30 -5.73
N LYS A 84 19.75 -8.08 -6.34
CA LYS A 84 20.78 -7.16 -5.81
C LYS A 84 20.51 -5.77 -6.35
N ALA A 85 20.31 -4.84 -5.44
CA ALA A 85 19.84 -3.50 -5.76
C ALA A 85 20.84 -2.44 -5.28
N PRO A 86 21.33 -1.53 -6.13
CA PRO A 86 22.18 -0.43 -5.69
C PRO A 86 21.40 0.54 -4.79
N SER A 87 21.95 0.86 -3.62
CA SER A 87 21.24 1.67 -2.60
C SER A 87 20.97 3.13 -3.01
N ARG A 88 21.72 3.66 -3.98
CA ARG A 88 21.67 5.07 -4.42
C ARG A 88 20.86 5.31 -5.68
N ILE A 89 20.19 4.29 -6.21
CA ILE A 89 19.37 4.39 -7.41
C ILE A 89 17.90 4.52 -7.01
N ASP A 90 17.15 5.26 -7.82
CA ASP A 90 15.71 5.43 -7.69
C ASP A 90 15.00 4.08 -7.80
N PHE A 91 14.06 3.81 -6.90
CA PHE A 91 13.38 2.52 -6.85
C PHE A 91 12.62 2.21 -8.15
N GLY A 92 11.98 3.20 -8.77
CA GLY A 92 11.26 3.03 -10.04
C GLY A 92 12.16 2.57 -11.18
N ARG A 93 13.37 3.14 -11.30
CA ARG A 93 14.36 2.72 -12.32
C ARG A 93 14.88 1.31 -12.06
N LEU A 94 15.04 0.95 -10.78
CA LEU A 94 15.42 -0.39 -10.39
C LEU A 94 14.36 -1.42 -10.77
N PHE A 95 13.09 -1.15 -10.42
CA PHE A 95 11.98 -2.02 -10.77
C PHE A 95 11.81 -2.17 -12.28
N TYR A 96 11.95 -1.07 -13.03
CA TYR A 96 11.96 -1.08 -14.50
C TYR A 96 13.01 -2.05 -15.06
N SER A 97 14.27 -1.91 -14.62
CA SER A 97 15.38 -2.73 -15.09
C SER A 97 15.19 -4.20 -14.71
N PHE A 98 14.68 -4.44 -13.49
CA PHE A 98 14.36 -5.79 -13.01
C PHE A 98 13.32 -6.50 -13.88
N VAL A 99 12.22 -5.82 -14.23
CA VAL A 99 11.16 -6.40 -15.07
C VAL A 99 11.66 -6.70 -16.48
N LEU A 100 12.45 -5.80 -17.09
CA LEU A 100 13.06 -6.04 -18.40
C LEU A 100 13.99 -7.26 -18.39
N ASP A 101 14.93 -7.30 -17.45
CA ASP A 101 15.91 -8.39 -17.32
C ASP A 101 15.22 -9.74 -17.05
N TYR A 102 14.10 -9.72 -16.32
CA TYR A 102 13.30 -10.92 -16.06
C TYR A 102 12.58 -11.40 -17.31
N ASN A 103 11.89 -10.49 -18.01
CA ASN A 103 11.11 -10.80 -19.21
C ASN A 103 12.02 -11.27 -20.37
N GLU A 104 13.24 -10.75 -20.47
CA GLU A 104 14.24 -11.23 -21.44
C GLU A 104 14.71 -12.67 -21.14
N LYS A 105 14.79 -13.06 -19.88
CA LYS A 105 15.20 -14.43 -19.48
C LYS A 105 14.04 -15.42 -19.51
N HIS A 106 12.81 -14.93 -19.33
CA HIS A 106 11.62 -15.75 -19.13
C HIS A 106 10.50 -15.38 -20.13
N PHE A 107 10.73 -15.65 -21.41
CA PHE A 107 9.76 -15.36 -22.47
C PHE A 107 8.42 -16.09 -22.33
N ASN A 108 8.39 -17.27 -21.69
CA ASN A 108 7.16 -18.05 -21.52
C ASN A 108 6.25 -17.53 -20.41
N GLU A 109 6.80 -16.83 -19.42
CA GLU A 109 6.05 -16.34 -18.25
C GLU A 109 6.50 -14.91 -17.90
N PRO A 110 6.27 -13.93 -18.81
CA PRO A 110 6.68 -12.56 -18.58
C PRO A 110 5.82 -11.93 -17.47
N ILE A 111 6.40 -10.96 -16.76
CA ILE A 111 5.64 -10.03 -15.94
C ILE A 111 4.92 -9.08 -16.89
N GLN A 112 3.58 -9.11 -16.89
CA GLN A 112 2.76 -8.25 -17.74
C GLN A 112 2.90 -6.78 -17.30
N THR A 113 3.32 -5.92 -18.21
CA THR A 113 3.51 -4.47 -17.95
C THR A 113 2.47 -3.59 -18.62
N GLU A 114 1.73 -4.18 -19.56
CA GLU A 114 0.68 -3.55 -20.33
C GLU A 114 -0.59 -4.39 -20.15
N ASP A 115 -1.71 -3.70 -20.03
CA ASP A 115 -3.06 -4.23 -19.93
C ASP A 115 -3.90 -3.64 -21.09
N ASP A 116 -5.18 -4.01 -21.20
CA ASP A 116 -6.09 -3.58 -22.27
C ASP A 116 -6.19 -2.04 -22.38
N ASN A 117 -5.96 -1.31 -21.28
CA ASN A 117 -5.97 0.16 -21.20
C ASN A 117 -4.57 0.82 -21.36
N GLY A 118 -3.52 0.05 -21.68
CA GLY A 118 -2.15 0.54 -21.86
C GLY A 118 -1.22 0.18 -20.70
N LEU A 119 -0.21 1.01 -20.41
CA LEU A 119 0.80 0.71 -19.39
C LEU A 119 0.19 0.65 -17.99
N CYS A 120 0.42 -0.45 -17.27
CA CYS A 120 -0.10 -0.65 -15.92
C CYS A 120 0.48 0.37 -14.94
N HIS A 121 -0.34 0.74 -13.95
CA HIS A 121 0.08 1.51 -12.80
C HIS A 121 0.48 0.59 -11.66
N TRP A 122 1.52 0.94 -10.91
CA TRP A 122 2.10 0.14 -9.84
C TRP A 122 2.12 0.91 -8.53
N ILE A 123 1.83 0.21 -7.45
CA ILE A 123 1.93 0.71 -6.08
C ILE A 123 2.95 -0.17 -5.35
N PHE A 124 3.85 0.49 -4.63
CA PHE A 124 4.94 -0.15 -3.94
C PHE A 124 4.85 0.10 -2.44
N TYR A 125 4.98 -0.96 -1.65
CA TYR A 125 5.07 -0.82 -0.20
C TYR A 125 5.99 -1.89 0.41
N LEU A 126 6.61 -1.51 1.52
CA LEU A 126 7.39 -2.42 2.34
C LEU A 126 6.46 -3.32 3.15
N GLN A 127 6.84 -4.59 3.28
CA GLN A 127 6.17 -5.51 4.18
C GLN A 127 6.17 -4.93 5.60
N PRO A 128 4.99 -4.57 6.17
CA PRO A 128 4.94 -4.09 7.53
C PRO A 128 5.27 -5.25 8.47
N LYS A 129 5.92 -4.92 9.58
CA LYS A 129 5.93 -5.81 10.74
C LYS A 129 4.55 -5.73 11.41
N TRP A 130 4.19 -6.76 12.18
CA TRP A 130 2.87 -6.84 12.84
C TRP A 130 2.51 -5.63 13.73
N TYR A 131 3.50 -4.84 14.15
CA TYR A 131 3.33 -3.63 14.98
C TYR A 131 3.63 -2.32 14.25
N GLU A 132 4.03 -2.35 12.98
CA GLU A 132 4.37 -1.15 12.21
C GLU A 132 3.28 -0.83 11.19
N LYS A 133 3.05 0.46 10.94
CA LYS A 133 2.19 0.89 9.82
C LYS A 133 2.86 0.53 8.49
N THR A 134 2.06 0.17 7.48
CA THR A 134 2.53 -0.02 6.10
C THR A 134 3.23 1.24 5.60
N ARG A 135 4.46 1.07 5.10
CA ARG A 135 5.26 2.15 4.53
C ARG A 135 5.24 2.03 3.01
N PHE A 136 4.72 3.04 2.35
CA PHE A 136 4.75 3.15 0.90
C PHE A 136 6.12 3.61 0.43
N ILE A 137 6.49 3.16 -0.76
CA ILE A 137 7.77 3.48 -1.39
C ILE A 137 7.50 4.55 -2.45
N ILE A 138 8.24 5.66 -2.36
CA ILE A 138 8.26 6.72 -3.34
C ILE A 138 9.15 6.27 -4.51
N PRO A 139 8.62 6.09 -5.73
CA PRO A 139 9.37 5.53 -6.86
C PRO A 139 10.58 6.37 -7.29
N ASP A 140 10.44 7.70 -7.22
CA ASP A 140 11.50 8.66 -7.53
C ASP A 140 12.52 8.82 -6.39
N GLY A 141 12.29 8.15 -5.26
CA GLY A 141 13.22 8.09 -4.15
C GLY A 141 14.24 6.96 -4.30
N THR A 142 15.44 7.20 -3.81
CA THR A 142 16.47 6.15 -3.69
C THR A 142 16.05 5.08 -2.68
N LEU A 143 16.64 3.88 -2.77
CA LEU A 143 16.43 2.83 -1.77
C LEU A 143 16.68 3.32 -0.34
N LEU A 144 17.76 4.08 -0.12
CA LEU A 144 18.09 4.64 1.18
C LEU A 144 17.01 5.61 1.68
N SER A 145 16.50 6.49 0.82
CA SER A 145 15.44 7.44 1.19
C SER A 145 14.12 6.76 1.56
N ASN A 146 13.85 5.61 0.95
CA ASN A 146 12.70 4.77 1.25
C ASN A 146 12.91 3.82 2.44
N ASN A 147 14.02 3.94 3.18
CA ASN A 147 14.41 3.05 4.28
C ASN A 147 14.47 1.56 3.86
N ILE A 148 14.81 1.30 2.60
CA ILE A 148 14.99 -0.06 2.08
C ILE A 148 16.39 -0.53 2.50
N VAL A 149 16.42 -1.55 3.34
CA VAL A 149 17.65 -2.16 3.88
C VAL A 149 17.83 -3.59 3.36
N GLU A 150 18.96 -4.20 3.71
CA GLU A 150 19.23 -5.62 3.40
C GLU A 150 18.08 -6.53 3.88
N ASN A 151 17.68 -7.48 3.02
CA ASN A 151 16.58 -8.42 3.21
C ASN A 151 15.19 -7.78 3.34
N SER A 152 15.01 -6.54 2.90
CA SER A 152 13.68 -5.93 2.83
C SER A 152 12.80 -6.67 1.82
N VAL A 153 11.53 -6.88 2.19
CA VAL A 153 10.50 -7.46 1.33
C VAL A 153 9.58 -6.34 0.86
N ILE A 154 9.46 -6.21 -0.45
CA ILE A 154 8.75 -5.14 -1.12
C ILE A 154 7.63 -5.76 -1.95
N PHE A 155 6.41 -5.33 -1.70
CA PHE A 155 5.25 -5.71 -2.50
C PHE A 155 5.08 -4.73 -3.64
N CYS A 156 4.95 -5.27 -4.85
CA CYS A 156 4.70 -4.53 -6.08
C CYS A 156 3.34 -4.97 -6.60
N ILE A 157 2.33 -4.12 -6.41
CA ILE A 157 0.95 -4.43 -6.76
C ILE A 157 0.52 -3.53 -7.91
N ARG A 158 -0.16 -4.10 -8.90
CA ARG A 158 -0.80 -3.29 -9.94
C ARG A 158 -1.99 -2.57 -9.33
N LYS A 159 -2.09 -1.27 -9.56
CA LYS A 159 -3.33 -0.54 -9.32
C LYS A 159 -4.28 -1.01 -10.41
N GLU A 160 -5.24 -1.87 -10.03
CA GLU A 160 -6.38 -2.19 -10.90
C GLU A 160 -6.93 -0.86 -11.41
N GLY A 161 -7.23 -0.82 -12.71
CA GLY A 161 -7.86 0.34 -13.32
C GLY A 161 -9.03 0.71 -12.43
N VAL A 162 -8.98 1.91 -11.85
CA VAL A 162 -10.18 2.50 -11.26
C VAL A 162 -11.09 2.67 -12.46
N ASP A 163 -11.92 1.68 -12.74
CA ASP A 163 -13.15 1.88 -13.47
C ASP A 163 -13.75 3.14 -12.86
N ASN A 164 -13.94 4.17 -13.66
CA ASN A 164 -14.78 5.31 -13.34
C ASN A 164 -16.24 4.82 -13.28
N LYS A 165 -16.53 3.80 -12.48
CA LYS A 165 -17.85 3.57 -11.93
C LYS A 165 -17.79 4.15 -10.53
N PRO A 166 -18.69 5.08 -10.18
CA PRO A 166 -18.91 5.35 -8.78
C PRO A 166 -19.12 3.99 -8.12
N LYS A 167 -18.40 3.72 -7.03
CA LYS A 167 -18.86 2.69 -6.10
C LYS A 167 -20.25 3.18 -5.68
N GLU A 168 -21.29 2.59 -6.26
CA GLU A 168 -22.62 2.68 -5.70
C GLU A 168 -22.46 2.10 -4.30
N GLU A 169 -22.50 3.01 -3.33
CA GLU A 169 -22.66 2.68 -1.93
C GLU A 169 -23.94 1.84 -1.86
N GLU A 170 -23.79 0.54 -1.63
CA GLU A 170 -24.91 -0.27 -1.16
C GLU A 170 -25.27 0.28 0.21
N GLU A 171 -26.23 1.22 0.24
CA GLU A 171 -27.00 1.57 1.42
C GLU A 171 -27.76 0.31 1.85
N GLU A 172 -27.14 -0.54 2.66
CA GLU A 172 -27.88 -1.45 3.52
C GLU A 172 -28.62 -0.61 4.56
N GLU A 173 -29.84 -0.19 4.22
CA GLU A 173 -30.85 0.22 5.20
C GLU A 173 -31.18 -1.01 6.07
N GLU A 174 -30.38 -1.26 7.11
CA GLU A 174 -30.79 -2.12 8.21
C GLU A 174 -31.90 -1.41 9.00
N THR A 175 -33.15 -1.62 8.56
CA THR A 175 -34.32 -1.30 9.37
C THR A 175 -34.35 -2.20 10.60
N TYR A 176 -33.97 -1.66 11.76
CA TYR A 176 -34.21 -2.31 13.04
C TYR A 176 -35.72 -2.30 13.36
N GLU A 177 -36.43 -3.38 13.02
CA GLU A 177 -37.75 -3.65 13.60
C GLU A 177 -37.57 -4.02 15.08
N PHE A 178 -38.12 -3.19 15.96
CA PHE A 178 -38.24 -3.50 17.38
C PHE A 178 -39.45 -4.42 17.57
N GLN A 179 -39.21 -5.65 18.04
CA GLN A 179 -40.24 -6.56 18.56
C GLN A 179 -40.22 -6.59 20.09
#